data_AF-A0A7Z7BW88-F1
#
_entry.id   AF-A0A7Z7BW88-F1
#
_cell.length_a   1.000
_cell.length_b   1.000
_cell.length_c   1.000
_cell.angle_alpha   90.00
_cell.angle_beta   90.00
_cell.angle_gamma   90.00
#
_symmetry.space_group_name_H-M   'P 1'
#
loop_
_entity.id
_entity.type
_entity.pdbx_description
1 polymer ?
#
loop_
_entity_poly.entity_id
_entity_poly.type
_entity_poly.pdbx_seq_one_letter_code
_entity_poly.pdbx_strand_id
1 'polypeptide(L)'
;MRVVRVGGGVLLGVALVAGLMGCGPLRDRLRTPDPPVKELQRESALYYRDEYQPNVEKVRFTRDGDRPGFGASWCTNAIATVAGSDYHVIIGPETGPAFVGGDGAPPEAPAPPPDLSLTIVYSDGTSEVIE
;
A
#
# COMPACT_ATOMS: atom_id res chain seq x y z
N MET A 1 -65.48 -28.07 -44.92
CA MET A 1 -65.83 -28.36 -43.52
C MET A 1 -64.54 -28.23 -42.71
N ARG A 2 -64.34 -27.23 -41.82
CA ARG A 2 -64.79 -27.20 -40.40
C ARG A 2 -64.39 -28.53 -39.71
N VAL A 3 -63.53 -28.66 -38.69
CA VAL A 3 -63.34 -27.98 -37.38
C VAL A 3 -62.07 -28.61 -36.74
N VAL A 4 -61.00 -27.87 -36.40
CA VAL A 4 -60.54 -27.38 -35.07
C VAL A 4 -60.71 -28.31 -33.84
N ARG A 5 -59.60 -28.73 -33.20
CA ARG A 5 -59.23 -28.59 -31.75
C ARG A 5 -58.08 -29.57 -31.39
N VAL A 6 -56.91 -29.15 -30.88
CA VAL A 6 -56.48 -28.47 -29.62
C VAL A 6 -55.89 -29.48 -28.62
N GLY A 7 -54.68 -29.16 -28.13
CA GLY A 7 -54.06 -29.70 -26.91
C GLY A 7 -52.57 -29.99 -27.14
N GLY A 8 -51.60 -29.50 -26.38
CA GLY A 8 -51.54 -28.59 -25.23
C GLY A 8 -50.07 -28.56 -24.80
N GLY A 9 -49.44 -27.38 -24.71
CA GLY A 9 -48.84 -26.90 -23.47
C GLY A 9 -47.34 -27.21 -23.32
N VAL A 10 -46.66 -26.48 -22.42
CA VAL A 10 -45.23 -26.61 -21.98
C VAL A 10 -44.26 -25.83 -22.88
N LEU A 11 -43.44 -24.85 -22.46
CA LEU A 11 -42.98 -24.33 -21.17
C LEU A 11 -42.60 -22.85 -21.34
N LEU A 12 -43.17 -21.96 -20.52
CA LEU A 12 -42.79 -20.54 -20.45
C LEU A 12 -41.63 -20.41 -19.46
N GLY A 13 -40.43 -20.12 -19.97
CA GLY A 13 -39.26 -19.80 -19.14
C GLY A 13 -39.48 -18.46 -18.42
N VAL A 14 -39.36 -18.50 -17.10
CA VAL A 14 -39.52 -17.37 -16.18
C VAL A 14 -38.42 -16.33 -16.43
N ALA A 15 -38.79 -15.13 -16.86
CA ALA A 15 -37.91 -13.97 -16.84
C ALA A 15 -38.03 -13.27 -15.48
N LEU A 16 -36.95 -13.32 -14.70
CA LEU A 16 -36.81 -12.71 -13.38
C LEU A 16 -36.69 -11.18 -13.56
N VAL A 17 -37.77 -10.43 -13.31
CA VAL A 17 -37.70 -8.95 -13.23
C VAL A 17 -37.43 -8.58 -11.77
N ALA A 18 -36.16 -8.35 -11.45
CA ALA A 18 -35.74 -7.80 -10.17
C ALA A 18 -36.24 -6.36 -10.02
N GLY A 19 -36.87 -6.08 -8.89
CA GLY A 19 -37.61 -4.86 -8.60
C GLY A 19 -36.75 -3.59 -8.54
N LEU A 20 -37.40 -2.50 -8.94
CA LEU A 20 -36.98 -1.12 -8.72
C LEU A 20 -37.10 -0.77 -7.23
N MET A 21 -35.97 -0.73 -6.52
CA MET A 21 -35.83 0.05 -5.29
C MET A 21 -34.43 0.66 -5.25
N GLY A 22 -34.35 1.98 -5.09
CA GLY A 22 -33.09 2.65 -4.84
C GLY A 22 -33.15 4.16 -4.99
N CYS A 23 -33.75 4.84 -4.00
CA CYS A 23 -33.36 6.20 -3.64
C CYS A 23 -31.82 6.28 -3.58
N GLY A 24 -31.21 7.26 -4.25
CA GLY A 24 -29.76 7.36 -4.34
C GLY A 24 -29.10 7.50 -2.95
N PRO A 25 -27.97 6.84 -2.68
CA PRO A 25 -27.12 7.21 -1.56
C PRO A 25 -26.31 8.43 -2.03
N LEU A 26 -26.61 9.61 -1.49
CA LEU A 26 -25.91 10.14 -0.32
C LEU A 26 -24.40 9.92 -0.46
N ARG A 27 -23.74 11.03 -0.75
CA ARG A 27 -22.32 11.22 -1.00
C ARG A 27 -21.50 10.74 0.20
N ASP A 28 -21.29 9.44 0.25
CA ASP A 28 -20.39 8.80 1.19
C ASP A 28 -18.98 9.23 0.80
N ARG A 29 -18.40 10.19 1.55
CA ARG A 29 -16.94 10.36 1.60
C ARG A 29 -16.37 9.16 2.36
N LEU A 30 -16.58 7.96 1.82
CA LEU A 30 -15.90 6.77 2.24
C LEU A 30 -14.42 7.06 2.03
N ARG A 31 -13.71 7.19 3.14
CA ARG A 31 -12.26 7.10 3.21
C ARG A 31 -11.87 5.92 2.32
N THR A 32 -11.23 6.20 1.18
CA THR A 32 -10.67 5.15 0.35
C THR A 32 -9.83 4.27 1.27
N PRO A 33 -10.03 2.93 1.27
CA PRO A 33 -9.20 2.06 2.07
C PRO A 33 -7.74 2.33 1.70
N ASP A 34 -6.87 2.25 2.71
CA ASP A 34 -5.45 2.42 2.47
C ASP A 34 -4.98 1.39 1.45
N PRO A 35 -3.98 1.73 0.62
CA PRO A 35 -3.28 0.73 -0.15
C PRO A 35 -2.80 -0.41 0.76
N PRO A 36 -2.59 -1.62 0.22
CA PRO A 36 -1.98 -2.72 0.97
C PRO A 36 -0.72 -2.26 1.72
N VAL A 37 -0.53 -2.73 2.96
CA VAL A 37 0.63 -2.37 3.81
C VAL A 37 1.96 -2.52 3.06
N LYS A 38 2.08 -3.58 2.26
CA LYS A 38 3.28 -3.85 1.46
C LYS A 38 3.56 -2.74 0.43
N GLU A 39 2.54 -2.19 -0.20
CA GLU A 39 2.67 -1.08 -1.15
C GLU A 39 3.13 0.19 -0.43
N LEU A 40 2.51 0.52 0.72
CA LEU A 40 2.91 1.65 1.55
C LEU A 40 4.35 1.53 2.06
N GLN A 41 4.78 0.33 2.45
CA GLN A 41 6.16 0.04 2.84
C GLN A 41 7.13 0.25 1.67
N ARG A 42 6.79 -0.26 0.48
CA ARG A 42 7.61 -0.05 -0.72
C ARG A 42 7.77 1.44 -1.04
N GLU A 43 6.65 2.16 -1.11
CA GLU A 43 6.64 3.60 -1.38
C GLU A 43 7.43 4.39 -0.34
N SER A 44 7.32 4.03 0.94
CA SER A 44 8.09 4.67 2.01
C SER A 44 9.60 4.47 1.86
N ALA A 45 10.02 3.27 1.47
CA ALA A 45 11.44 2.98 1.26
C ALA A 45 12.00 3.75 0.04
N LEU A 46 11.22 3.84 -1.04
CA LEU A 46 11.57 4.62 -2.23
C LEU A 46 11.63 6.11 -1.92
N TYR A 47 10.61 6.65 -1.26
CA TYR A 47 10.58 8.06 -0.84
C TYR A 47 11.78 8.40 0.06
N TYR A 48 12.11 7.52 1.01
CA TYR A 48 13.29 7.69 1.86
C TYR A 48 14.61 7.70 1.06
N ARG A 49 14.78 6.78 0.11
CA ARG A 49 15.95 6.73 -0.77
C ARG A 49 16.04 8.01 -1.61
N ASP A 50 14.96 8.37 -2.27
CA ASP A 50 14.97 9.39 -3.33
C ASP A 50 15.10 10.80 -2.73
N GLU A 51 14.49 11.07 -1.56
CA GLU A 51 14.42 12.41 -0.98
C GLU A 51 15.41 12.66 0.19
N TYR A 52 15.87 11.60 0.88
CA TYR A 52 16.63 11.77 2.12
C TYR A 52 17.98 11.06 2.15
N GLN A 53 18.06 9.83 1.64
CA GLN A 53 19.26 9.01 1.74
C GLN A 53 19.47 8.22 0.44
N PRO A 54 20.00 8.86 -0.62
CA PRO A 54 20.21 8.22 -1.92
C PRO A 54 21.21 7.06 -1.87
N ASN A 55 22.04 6.99 -0.82
CA ASN A 55 23.00 5.93 -0.57
C ASN A 55 22.49 4.83 0.38
N VAL A 56 21.18 4.73 0.62
CA VAL A 56 20.60 3.66 1.44
C VAL A 56 20.73 2.30 0.74
N GLU A 57 21.32 1.34 1.44
CA GLU A 57 21.59 -0.01 0.92
C GLU A 57 20.40 -0.94 1.19
N LYS A 58 19.78 -0.79 2.36
CA LYS A 58 18.74 -1.68 2.84
C LYS A 58 17.74 -0.94 3.72
N VAL A 59 16.46 -1.21 3.54
CA VAL A 59 15.39 -0.79 4.45
C VAL A 59 14.66 -2.03 4.94
N ARG A 60 14.73 -2.30 6.25
CA ARG A 60 14.02 -3.42 6.89
C ARG A 60 12.90 -2.91 7.77
N PHE A 61 11.66 -3.15 7.36
CA PHE A 61 10.48 -2.85 8.16
C PHE A 61 10.39 -3.78 9.37
N THR A 62 10.08 -3.19 10.53
CA THR A 62 9.99 -3.92 11.82
C THR A 62 8.54 -4.11 12.27
N ARG A 63 7.61 -3.45 11.60
CA ARG A 63 6.16 -3.52 11.81
C ARG A 63 5.44 -3.11 10.53
N ASP A 64 4.15 -3.42 10.44
CA ASP A 64 3.32 -3.07 9.28
C ASP A 64 3.30 -1.56 9.06
N GLY A 65 2.97 -0.80 10.10
CA GLY A 65 2.77 0.65 10.05
C GLY A 65 1.34 1.00 10.39
N ASP A 66 1.12 2.23 10.81
CA ASP A 66 -0.19 2.72 11.19
C ASP A 66 -0.30 4.24 11.05
N ARG A 67 -1.46 4.77 11.45
CA ARG A 67 -1.66 6.19 11.67
C ARG A 67 -1.81 6.42 13.18
N PRO A 68 -0.84 7.04 13.84
CA PRO A 68 -0.83 7.13 15.31
C PRO A 68 -1.90 8.07 15.89
N GLY A 69 -2.74 8.68 15.06
CA GLY A 69 -3.83 9.55 15.50
C GLY A 69 -4.75 9.99 14.37
N PHE A 70 -5.86 10.65 14.73
CA PHE A 70 -6.78 11.21 13.76
C PHE A 70 -6.11 12.32 12.95
N GLY A 71 -6.09 12.17 11.63
CA GLY A 71 -5.42 13.10 10.72
C GLY A 71 -3.91 12.92 10.59
N ALA A 72 -3.30 11.96 11.30
CA ALA A 72 -1.89 11.66 11.14
C ALA A 72 -1.61 10.94 9.80
N SER A 73 -0.50 11.29 9.16
CA SER A 73 0.04 10.53 8.04
C SER A 73 0.37 9.10 8.46
N TRP A 74 0.29 8.18 7.50
CA TRP A 74 0.73 6.81 7.74
C TRP A 74 2.24 6.77 7.89
N CYS A 75 2.74 5.99 8.86
CA CYS A 75 4.17 5.76 9.03
C CYS A 75 4.43 4.37 9.59
N THR A 76 5.69 3.94 9.49
CA THR A 76 6.14 2.65 10.02
C THR A 76 7.57 2.72 10.50
N ASN A 77 7.93 1.81 11.41
CA ASN A 77 9.27 1.70 11.94
C ASN A 77 10.10 0.77 11.04
N ALA A 78 11.29 1.24 10.66
CA ALA A 78 12.25 0.49 9.89
C ALA A 78 13.67 0.63 10.47
N ILE A 79 14.55 -0.24 10.01
CA ILE A 79 15.99 -0.14 10.17
C ILE A 79 16.57 0.12 8.78
N ALA A 80 17.17 1.29 8.58
CA ALA A 80 17.82 1.67 7.34
C ALA A 80 19.34 1.46 7.47
N THR A 81 19.93 0.70 6.56
CA THR A 81 21.39 0.54 6.47
C THR A 81 21.93 1.59 5.50
N VAL A 82 22.78 2.49 6.00
CA VAL A 82 23.42 3.56 5.23
C VAL A 82 24.92 3.49 5.49
N ALA A 83 25.72 3.36 4.41
CA ALA A 83 27.17 3.20 4.49
C ALA A 83 27.59 2.11 5.49
N GLY A 84 26.91 0.96 5.43
CA GLY A 84 27.13 -0.19 6.33
C GLY A 84 26.70 -0.01 7.79
N SER A 85 26.09 1.12 8.17
CA SER A 85 25.60 1.38 9.54
C SER A 85 24.07 1.33 9.61
N ASP A 86 23.52 0.74 10.67
CA ASP A 86 22.08 0.57 10.85
C ASP A 86 21.46 1.71 11.66
N TYR A 87 20.41 2.33 11.14
CA TYR A 87 19.70 3.45 11.74
C TYR A 87 18.23 3.12 11.97
N HIS A 88 17.74 3.36 13.18
CA HIS A 88 16.33 3.20 13.52
C HIS A 88 15.54 4.42 13.05
N VAL A 89 14.61 4.21 12.13
CA VAL A 89 13.88 5.28 11.46
C VAL A 89 12.39 5.01 11.42
N ILE A 90 11.59 6.06 11.52
CA ILE A 90 10.15 6.04 11.20
C ILE A 90 9.99 6.75 9.87
N ILE A 91 9.42 6.07 8.88
CA ILE A 91 9.23 6.59 7.51
C ILE A 91 7.79 6.38 7.05
N GLY A 92 7.35 7.22 6.12
CA GLY A 92 6.08 7.08 5.40
C GLY A 92 6.23 7.51 3.94
N PRO A 93 5.25 7.23 3.08
CA PRO A 93 5.35 7.50 1.64
C PRO A 93 5.42 8.98 1.27
N GLU A 94 5.03 9.86 2.20
CA GLU A 94 5.01 11.33 2.03
C GLU A 94 5.47 12.04 3.32
N THR A 95 6.15 11.32 4.22
CA THR A 95 6.53 11.85 5.52
C THR A 95 8.01 11.63 5.74
N GLY A 96 8.71 12.72 6.03
CA GLY A 96 10.14 12.69 6.28
C GLY A 96 10.53 11.78 7.45
N PRO A 97 11.77 11.27 7.45
CA PRO A 97 12.23 10.32 8.43
C PRO A 97 12.31 10.95 9.82
N ALA A 98 11.85 10.22 10.82
CA ALA A 98 12.17 10.50 12.21
C ALA A 98 13.13 9.43 12.74
N PHE A 99 14.31 9.85 13.19
CA PHE A 99 15.33 8.94 13.74
C PHE A 99 15.06 8.72 15.22
N VAL A 100 14.82 7.46 15.60
CA VAL A 100 14.36 7.08 16.93
C VAL A 100 15.31 6.05 17.54
N GLY A 101 16.40 6.54 18.13
CA GLY A 101 17.43 5.73 18.79
C GLY A 101 18.69 5.50 17.92
N GLY A 102 19.67 4.77 18.46
CA GLY A 102 20.97 4.51 17.81
C GLY A 102 21.90 5.73 17.77
N ASP A 103 22.76 5.78 16.75
CA ASP A 103 23.75 6.85 16.50
C ASP A 103 23.13 8.18 16.02
N GLY A 104 21.81 8.30 16.01
CA GLY A 104 21.07 9.48 15.60
C GLY A 104 20.71 9.46 14.12
N ALA A 105 20.81 10.61 13.45
CA ALA A 105 20.56 10.72 12.03
C ALA A 105 21.80 10.26 11.23
N PRO A 106 21.63 9.55 10.11
CA PRO A 106 22.71 9.25 9.19
C PRO A 106 23.36 10.56 8.69
N PRO A 107 24.67 10.54 8.40
CA PRO A 107 25.34 11.69 7.80
C PRO A 107 24.71 12.03 6.44
N GLU A 108 24.93 13.27 5.98
CA GLU A 108 24.54 13.65 4.63
C GLU A 108 25.24 12.73 3.62
N ALA A 109 24.43 12.09 2.77
CA ALA A 109 24.94 11.13 1.81
C ALA A 109 25.83 11.83 0.78
N PRO A 110 27.07 11.39 0.55
CA PRO A 110 27.78 11.74 -0.67
C PRO A 110 27.01 11.19 -1.88
N ALA A 111 27.37 11.67 -3.09
CA ALA A 111 26.73 11.22 -4.33
C ALA A 111 26.65 9.67 -4.38
N PRO A 112 25.48 9.09 -4.67
CA PRO A 112 25.30 7.66 -4.65
C PRO A 112 26.22 6.99 -5.70
N PRO A 113 26.74 5.77 -5.42
CA PRO A 113 27.37 4.97 -6.46
C PRO A 113 26.36 4.73 -7.60
N PRO A 114 26.81 4.70 -8.86
CA PRO A 114 25.93 4.61 -10.03
C PRO A 114 25.06 3.35 -10.11
N ASP A 115 25.34 2.33 -9.29
CA ASP A 115 24.65 1.03 -9.31
C ASP A 115 24.20 0.60 -7.89
N LEU A 116 23.84 1.57 -7.03
CA LEU A 116 23.41 1.22 -5.67
C LEU A 116 21.99 0.67 -5.66
N SER A 117 21.88 -0.65 -5.61
CA SER A 117 20.61 -1.34 -5.37
C SER A 117 20.10 -1.13 -3.94
N LEU A 118 18.82 -0.84 -3.79
CA LEU A 118 18.09 -0.81 -2.52
C LEU A 118 17.43 -2.17 -2.26
N THR A 119 17.79 -2.81 -1.15
CA THR A 119 17.07 -3.99 -0.64
C THR A 119 15.95 -3.58 0.31
N ILE A 120 14.71 -3.97 0.01
CA ILE A 120 13.56 -3.75 0.88
C ILE A 120 13.18 -5.08 1.54
N VAL A 121 13.14 -5.11 2.87
CA VAL A 121 12.63 -6.24 3.65
C VAL A 121 11.34 -5.81 4.33
N TYR A 122 10.24 -6.42 3.94
CA TYR A 122 8.89 -6.13 4.40
C TYR A 122 8.64 -6.69 5.80
N SER A 123 7.62 -6.17 6.49
CA SER A 123 7.25 -6.65 7.84
C SER A 123 6.76 -8.09 7.86
N ASP A 124 6.25 -8.60 6.73
CA ASP A 124 5.84 -9.99 6.55
C ASP A 124 7.02 -10.96 6.35
N GLY A 125 8.25 -10.44 6.33
CA GLY A 125 9.49 -11.20 6.14
C GLY A 125 9.86 -11.46 4.68
N THR A 126 9.03 -11.04 3.72
CA THR A 126 9.40 -11.07 2.30
C THR A 126 10.38 -9.93 1.98
N SER A 127 11.08 -10.03 0.85
CA SER A 127 12.03 -9.00 0.43
C SER A 127 12.05 -8.81 -1.07
N GLU A 128 12.53 -7.66 -1.50
CA GLU A 128 12.84 -7.38 -2.90
C GLU A 128 14.07 -6.47 -3.02
N VAL A 129 14.62 -6.40 -4.22
CA VAL A 129 15.76 -5.55 -4.55
C VAL A 129 15.34 -4.64 -5.71
N ILE A 130 15.64 -3.34 -5.58
CA ILE A 130 15.30 -2.30 -6.55
C ILE A 130 16.61 -1.64 -6.98
N GLU A 131 16.80 -1.48 -8.29
CA GLU A 131 17.94 -0.75 -8.88
C GLU A 131 17.68 0.76 -8.94
#